data_AF-A0A954MFZ7-F1
#
_entry.id   AF-A0A954MFZ7-F1
#
_cell.length_a   1.000
_cell.length_b   1.000
_cell.length_c   1.000
_cell.angle_alpha   90.00
_cell.angle_beta   90.00
_cell.angle_gamma   90.00
#
_symmetry.space_group_name_H-M   'P 1'
#
loop_
_entity.id
_entity.type
_entity.pdbx_description
1 polymer ?
#
loop_
_entity_poly.entity_id
_entity_poly.type
_entity_poly.pdbx_seq_one_letter_code
_entity_poly.pdbx_strand_id
1 'polypeptide(L)'
;EIRCASYNHYYGPNTQSYDCVANGPATLGYIASGWKAARSQHVGGVNLLLCDGSCRFISDSIDMGIWRSLATRSGGEVMGEF
;
A
#
# COMPACT_ATOMS: atom_id res chain seq x y z
N GLU A 1 -2.18 13.25 7.86
CA GLU A 1 -2.44 12.03 8.65
C GLU A 1 -1.11 11.56 9.23
N ILE A 2 -1.02 11.39 10.55
CA ILE A 2 0.15 10.77 11.18
C ILE A 2 0.05 9.27 10.86
N ARG A 3 0.73 8.85 9.80
CA ARG A 3 0.75 7.45 9.39
C ARG A 3 1.90 6.78 10.11
N CYS A 4 1.59 5.97 11.12
CA CYS A 4 2.60 5.19 11.85
C CYS A 4 3.25 4.09 10.99
N ALA A 5 2.81 3.92 9.74
CA ALA A 5 3.42 3.04 8.75
C ALA A 5 3.70 3.83 7.45
N SER A 6 4.91 3.65 6.92
CA SER A 6 5.30 4.24 5.62
C SER A 6 4.64 3.52 4.44
N TYR A 7 4.32 2.23 4.58
CA TYR A 7 3.63 1.45 3.55
C TYR A 7 2.15 1.83 3.46
N ASN A 8 1.67 2.11 2.24
CA ASN A 8 0.27 2.36 1.97
C ASN A 8 -0.08 2.17 0.49
N HIS A 9 -1.38 2.14 0.20
CA HIS A 9 -1.93 1.90 -1.14
C HIS A 9 -2.22 3.23 -1.90
N TYR A 10 -1.52 4.32 -1.58
CA TYR A 10 -1.74 5.60 -2.27
C TYR A 10 -1.40 5.49 -3.77
N TYR A 11 -0.24 4.90 -4.07
CA TYR A 11 0.18 4.51 -5.42
C TYR A 11 -0.09 3.03 -5.65
N GLY A 12 -0.32 2.68 -6.91
CA GLY A 12 -0.49 1.28 -7.34
C GLY A 12 0.81 0.46 -7.26
N PRO A 13 0.69 -0.87 -7.47
CA PRO A 13 1.83 -1.78 -7.51
C PRO A 13 2.88 -1.34 -8.54
N ASN A 14 4.15 -1.54 -8.21
CA ASN A 14 5.30 -1.26 -9.08
C ASN A 14 5.31 0.14 -9.74
N THR A 15 4.68 1.15 -9.11
CA THR A 15 4.67 2.52 -9.65
C THR A 15 6.08 3.02 -9.99
N GLN A 16 6.25 3.82 -11.04
CA GLN A 16 7.58 4.37 -11.37
C GLN A 16 7.97 5.56 -10.48
N SER A 17 7.01 6.15 -9.77
CA SER A 17 7.29 7.24 -8.83
C SER A 17 8.10 6.74 -7.65
N TYR A 18 9.11 7.49 -7.22
CA TYR A 18 9.92 7.15 -6.06
C TYR A 18 9.11 7.24 -4.76
N ASP A 19 9.42 6.37 -3.81
CA ASP A 19 8.85 6.44 -2.47
C ASP A 19 9.36 7.70 -1.76
N CYS A 20 8.48 8.38 -1.02
CA CYS A 20 8.86 9.52 -0.19
C CYS A 20 8.74 9.13 1.28
N VAL A 21 9.84 9.21 2.03
CA VAL A 21 9.85 8.88 3.46
C VAL A 21 10.55 10.02 4.21
N ALA A 22 9.85 10.59 5.18
CA ALA A 22 10.38 11.60 6.09
C ALA A 22 10.34 11.08 7.52
N ASN A 23 11.35 11.42 8.31
CA ASN A 23 11.33 11.18 9.74
C ASN A 23 10.67 12.38 10.41
N GLY A 24 9.63 12.13 11.21
CA GLY A 24 9.05 13.16 12.07
C GLY A 24 10.07 13.68 13.10
N PRO A 25 9.89 14.90 13.64
CA PRO A 25 10.74 15.43 14.70
C PRO A 25 10.74 14.49 15.93
N ALA A 26 11.81 14.54 16.73
CA ALA A 26 11.97 13.69 17.92
C ALA A 26 10.80 13.79 18.91
N THR A 27 10.09 14.92 18.92
CA THR A 27 8.87 15.16 19.72
C THR A 27 7.69 14.27 19.34
N LEU A 28 7.72 13.63 18.16
CA LEU A 28 6.75 12.65 17.70
C LEU A 28 7.30 11.21 17.70
N GLY A 29 8.45 10.97 18.34
CA GLY A 29 9.02 9.63 18.48
C GLY A 29 9.64 9.05 17.21
N TYR A 30 10.17 9.88 16.30
CA TYR A 30 10.81 9.45 15.05
C TYR A 30 9.93 8.54 14.17
N ILE A 31 8.65 8.88 14.05
CA ILE A 31 7.75 8.16 13.14
C ILE A 31 8.17 8.38 11.68
N ALA A 32 8.39 7.28 10.96
CA ALA A 32 8.61 7.30 9.52
C ALA A 32 7.26 7.59 8.83
N SER A 33 7.08 8.82 8.38
CA SER A 33 5.89 9.27 7.66
C SER A 33 6.21 9.30 6.18
N GLY A 34 5.44 8.59 5.36
CA GLY A 34 5.78 8.51 3.95
C GLY A 34 4.79 7.76 3.09
N TRP A 35 5.04 7.76 1.80
CA TRP A 35 4.37 6.93 0.80
C TRP A 35 5.36 5.91 0.27
N LYS A 36 5.21 4.67 0.73
CA LYS A 36 5.92 3.50 0.23
C LYS A 36 4.92 2.58 -0.45
N ALA A 37 5.08 2.42 -1.77
CA ALA A 37 4.22 1.57 -2.58
C ALA A 37 4.59 0.08 -2.43
N ALA A 38 3.69 -0.80 -2.86
CA ALA A 38 3.99 -2.22 -3.04
C ALA A 38 4.87 -2.41 -4.29
N ARG A 39 6.01 -3.09 -4.15
CA ARG A 39 7.00 -3.24 -5.22
C ARG A 39 7.61 -4.63 -5.19
N SER A 40 7.63 -5.28 -6.34
CA SER A 40 8.35 -6.53 -6.60
C SER A 40 9.45 -6.32 -7.65
N GLN A 41 9.32 -5.28 -8.48
CA GLN A 41 10.13 -5.05 -9.69
C GLN A 41 10.04 -6.19 -10.73
N HIS A 42 9.09 -7.10 -10.55
CA HIS A 42 8.75 -8.11 -11.54
C HIS A 42 7.63 -7.61 -12.44
N VAL A 43 7.68 -8.03 -13.70
CA VAL A 43 6.65 -7.67 -14.68
C VAL A 43 5.31 -8.24 -14.23
N GLY A 44 4.29 -7.39 -14.22
CA GLY A 44 2.90 -7.80 -14.15
C GLY A 44 2.26 -7.69 -12.78
N GLY A 45 3.02 -7.55 -11.68
CA GLY A 45 2.39 -7.40 -10.37
C GLY A 45 3.25 -7.69 -9.15
N VAL A 46 2.58 -7.77 -8.01
CA VAL A 46 3.17 -8.03 -6.68
C VAL A 46 2.40 -9.12 -5.96
N ASN A 47 3.07 -9.89 -5.10
CA ASN A 47 2.39 -10.77 -4.16
C ASN A 47 2.10 -9.99 -2.88
N LEU A 48 0.84 -9.94 -2.46
CA LEU A 48 0.41 -9.38 -1.18
C LEU A 48 0.00 -10.48 -0.21
N LEU A 49 0.39 -10.30 1.05
CA LEU A 49 -0.19 -11.01 2.19
C LEU A 49 -1.35 -10.18 2.74
N LEU A 50 -2.52 -10.80 2.83
CA LEU A 50 -3.71 -10.20 3.44
C LEU A 50 -3.77 -10.53 4.94
N CYS A 51 -4.52 -9.73 5.69
CA CYS A 51 -4.67 -9.90 7.15
C CYS A 51 -5.32 -11.23 7.57
N ASP A 52 -6.01 -11.92 6.65
CA ASP A 52 -6.57 -13.25 6.85
C ASP A 52 -5.54 -14.39 6.66
N GLY A 53 -4.29 -14.05 6.35
CA GLY A 53 -3.20 -15.00 6.12
C GLY A 53 -3.11 -15.52 4.68
N SER A 54 -4.03 -15.13 3.79
CA SER A 54 -3.96 -15.51 2.38
C SER A 54 -2.96 -14.66 1.60
N CYS A 55 -2.23 -15.29 0.67
CA CYS A 55 -1.39 -14.60 -0.29
C CYS A 55 -2.10 -14.49 -1.63
N ARG A 56 -2.12 -13.31 -2.24
CA ARG A 56 -2.70 -13.07 -3.56
C ARG A 56 -1.72 -12.33 -4.47
N PHE A 57 -1.73 -12.71 -5.73
CA PHE A 57 -1.02 -11.94 -6.76
C PHE A 57 -1.92 -10.80 -7.23
N ILE A 58 -1.39 -9.57 -7.18
CA ILE A 58 -2.08 -8.35 -7.56
C ILE A 58 -1.41 -7.75 -8.79
N SER A 59 -2.20 -7.54 -9.84
CA SER A 59 -1.71 -6.97 -11.10
C SER A 59 -1.25 -5.52 -10.95
N ASP A 60 -0.23 -5.12 -11.70
CA ASP A 60 0.15 -3.71 -11.88
C ASP A 60 -0.99 -2.87 -12.47
N SER A 61 -1.94 -3.52 -13.15
CA SER A 61 -3.12 -2.92 -13.78
C SER A 61 -4.37 -2.93 -12.90
N ILE A 62 -4.24 -3.18 -11.58
CA ILE A 62 -5.39 -3.19 -10.67
C ILE A 62 -6.13 -1.84 -10.68
N ASP A 63 -7.45 -1.87 -10.58
CA ASP A 63 -8.24 -0.66 -10.40
C ASP A 63 -7.85 0.05 -9.09
N MET A 64 -7.62 1.36 -9.17
CA MET A 64 -7.14 2.12 -8.00
C MET A 64 -8.19 2.24 -6.89
N GLY A 65 -9.48 2.12 -7.21
CA GLY A 65 -10.56 2.07 -6.22
C GLY A 65 -10.50 0.77 -5.43
N ILE A 66 -10.39 -0.37 -6.11
CA ILE A 66 -10.21 -1.68 -5.46
C ILE A 66 -8.90 -1.72 -4.66
N TRP A 67 -7.79 -1.26 -5.24
CA TRP A 67 -6.48 -1.23 -4.58
C TRP A 67 -6.50 -0.45 -3.26
N ARG A 68 -7.12 0.74 -3.24
CA ARG A 68 -7.22 1.56 -2.02
C ARG A 68 -8.19 0.96 -1.01
N SER A 69 -9.24 0.30 -1.50
CA SER A 69 -10.20 -0.39 -0.65
C SER A 69 -9.54 -1.53 0.17
N LEU A 70 -8.58 -2.24 -0.43
CA LEU A 70 -7.79 -3.27 0.28
C LEU A 70 -7.02 -2.76 1.50
N ALA A 71 -6.72 -1.46 1.57
CA ALA A 71 -6.00 -0.86 2.69
C ALA A 71 -6.92 -0.28 3.77
N THR A 72 -8.24 -0.31 3.60
CA THR A 72 -9.15 0.23 4.61
C THR A 72 -9.47 -0.79 5.68
N ARG A 73 -9.39 -0.35 6.94
CA ARG A 73 -9.83 -1.16 8.09
C ARG A 73 -11.35 -1.26 8.20
N SER A 74 -12.07 -0.27 7.66
CA SER A 74 -13.51 -0.14 7.85
C SER A 74 -14.33 -1.16 7.05
N GLY A 75 -13.72 -1.93 6.13
CA GLY A 75 -14.22 -3.23 5.64
C GLY A 75 -15.58 -3.24 4.95
N GLY A 76 -16.15 -2.06 4.64
CA GLY A 76 -17.48 -1.91 4.06
C GLY A 76 -17.47 -1.70 2.54
N GLU A 77 -16.30 -1.77 1.91
CA GLU A 77 -16.15 -1.61 0.47
C GLU A 77 -16.49 -2.93 -0.22
N VAL A 78 -17.49 -2.91 -1.10
CA VAL A 78 -17.79 -4.03 -1.98
C VAL A 78 -16.70 -4.07 -3.05
N MET A 79 -15.71 -4.94 -2.88
CA MET A 79 -14.63 -5.13 -3.85
C MET A 79 -15.03 -6.16 -4.90
N GLY A 80 -14.68 -5.88 -6.16
CA GLY A 80 -14.71 -6.87 -7.23
C GLY A 80 -13.58 -7.89 -7.09
N GLU A 81 -13.31 -8.68 -8.12
CA GLU A 81 -12.12 -9.54 -8.14
C GLU A 81 -10.83 -8.72 -8.31
N PHE A 82 -9.76 -9.17 -7.64
CA PHE A 82 -8.44 -8.53 -7.61
C PHE A 82 -7.31 -9.56 -7.41
#